data_AF-A0A942KKV9-F1
#
_entry.id   AF-A0A942KKV9-F1
#
_cell.length_a   1.000
_cell.length_b   1.000
_cell.length_c   1.000
_cell.angle_alpha   90.00
_cell.angle_beta   90.00
_cell.angle_gamma   90.00
#
_symmetry.space_group_name_H-M   'P 1'
#
loop_
_entity.id
_entity.type
_entity.pdbx_description
1 polymer ?
#
loop_
_entity_poly.entity_id
_entity_poly.type
_entity_poly.pdbx_seq_one_letter_code
_entity_poly.pdbx_strand_id
1 'polypeptide(L)'
;MSKNSLTLSLSGVEQLLKEIEKMGGNVNEAAEKAIMASAQPFTQDLKLAIVKHRRSGLTESALRSPQQVKWEGNRCSLHVGFDMAAGGLPAIFLEYGTPRMSARPFIRPAISKAKRNMVQLQSQALHAIMKDLKP
;
A
#
# COMPACT_ATOMS: atom_id res chain seq x y z
N MET A 1 22.81 0.66 -29.63
CA MET A 1 21.82 1.29 -28.73
C MET A 1 21.14 0.18 -27.93
N SER A 2 21.68 -0.15 -26.74
CA SER A 2 21.24 -1.29 -25.94
C SER A 2 19.87 -1.06 -25.31
N LYS A 3 19.01 -2.06 -25.41
CA LYS A 3 17.71 -2.13 -24.74
C LYS A 3 17.95 -2.35 -23.24
N ASN A 4 17.94 -1.30 -22.42
CA ASN A 4 17.88 -1.44 -20.96
C ASN A 4 16.45 -1.79 -20.54
N SER A 5 16.05 -3.05 -20.72
CA SER A 5 14.89 -3.60 -20.02
C SER A 5 15.36 -4.05 -18.63
N LEU A 6 15.05 -3.27 -17.60
CA LEU A 6 15.22 -3.68 -16.21
C LEU A 6 14.16 -4.74 -15.90
N THR A 7 14.47 -6.02 -16.14
CA THR A 7 13.63 -7.15 -15.72
C THR A 7 13.79 -7.32 -14.22
N LEU A 8 12.97 -6.61 -13.43
CA LEU A 8 12.80 -6.89 -12.00
C LEU A 8 12.11 -8.26 -11.87
N SER A 9 12.89 -9.33 -11.76
CA SER A 9 12.36 -10.66 -11.49
C SER A 9 11.77 -10.68 -10.08
N LEU A 10 10.44 -10.64 -10.00
CA LEU A 10 9.64 -10.86 -8.79
C LEU A 10 9.74 -12.31 -8.25
N SER A 11 10.66 -13.12 -8.79
CA SER A 11 10.89 -14.52 -8.45
C SER A 11 11.18 -14.73 -6.97
N GLY A 12 11.76 -13.74 -6.28
CA GLY A 12 12.06 -13.83 -4.85
C GLY A 12 10.79 -13.94 -4.00
N VAL A 13 9.75 -13.16 -4.28
CA VAL A 13 8.50 -13.19 -3.48
C VAL A 13 7.76 -14.51 -3.70
N GLU A 14 7.72 -15.01 -4.93
CA GLU A 14 7.11 -16.30 -5.25
C GLU A 14 7.86 -17.47 -4.59
N GLN A 15 9.18 -17.41 -4.52
CA GLN A 15 10.00 -18.41 -3.84
C GLN A 15 9.72 -18.41 -2.33
N LEU A 16 9.62 -17.23 -1.70
CA LEU A 16 9.29 -17.12 -0.28
C LEU A 16 7.92 -17.72 0.04
N LEU A 17 6.91 -17.47 -0.81
CA LEU A 17 5.58 -18.06 -0.62
C LEU A 17 5.61 -19.59 -0.76
N LYS A 18 6.35 -20.13 -1.73
CA LYS A 18 6.54 -21.59 -1.88
C LYS A 18 7.29 -22.20 -0.71
N GLU A 19 8.25 -21.50 -0.12
CA GLU A 19 8.95 -21.98 1.08
C GLU A 19 8.05 -21.95 2.30
N ILE A 20 7.20 -20.92 2.46
CA ILE A 20 6.18 -20.86 3.52
C ILE A 20 5.20 -22.03 3.38
N GLU A 21 4.74 -22.33 2.17
CA GLU A 21 3.87 -23.48 1.90
C GLU A 21 4.55 -24.82 2.25
N LYS A 22 5.83 -24.99 1.87
CA LYS A 22 6.61 -26.17 2.22
C LYS A 22 6.85 -26.34 3.72
N MET A 23 6.89 -25.24 4.48
CA MET A 23 7.02 -25.26 5.94
C MET A 23 5.67 -25.46 6.65
N GLY A 24 4.57 -25.69 5.91
CA GLY A 24 3.23 -25.87 6.46
C GLY A 24 2.55 -24.57 6.89
N GLY A 25 3.09 -23.42 6.50
CA GLY A 25 2.51 -22.11 6.78
C GLY A 25 1.34 -21.78 5.85
N ASN A 26 0.35 -21.05 6.38
CA ASN A 26 -0.79 -20.60 5.58
C ASN A 26 -0.37 -19.43 4.66
N VAL A 27 -0.23 -19.70 3.36
CA VAL A 27 0.16 -18.72 2.34
C VAL A 27 -0.80 -17.52 2.28
N ASN A 28 -2.09 -17.76 2.53
CA ASN A 28 -3.09 -16.69 2.52
C ASN A 28 -2.88 -15.69 3.66
N GLU A 29 -2.65 -16.19 4.87
CA GLU A 29 -2.33 -15.34 6.03
C GLU A 29 -1.01 -14.58 5.83
N ALA A 30 -0.02 -15.23 5.20
CA ALA A 30 1.24 -14.58 4.89
C ALA A 30 1.08 -13.45 3.88
N ALA A 31 0.26 -13.65 2.84
CA ALA A 31 -0.08 -12.64 1.86
C ALA A 31 -0.86 -11.47 2.49
N GLU A 32 -1.83 -11.75 3.36
CA GLU A 32 -2.59 -10.72 4.08
C GLU A 32 -1.67 -9.85 4.95
N LYS A 33 -0.80 -10.48 5.75
CA LYS A 33 0.16 -9.78 6.60
C LYS A 33 1.13 -8.93 5.78
N ALA A 34 1.65 -9.46 4.68
CA ALA A 34 2.57 -8.73 3.81
C ALA A 34 1.89 -7.50 3.17
N ILE A 35 0.65 -7.65 2.70
CA ILE A 35 -0.12 -6.55 2.11
C ILE A 35 -0.44 -5.49 3.18
N MET A 36 -0.91 -5.90 4.36
CA MET A 36 -1.18 -4.99 5.48
C MET A 36 0.07 -4.21 5.92
N ALA A 37 1.20 -4.91 6.11
CA ALA A 37 2.46 -4.29 6.50
C ALA A 37 2.93 -3.24 5.48
N SER A 38 2.72 -3.50 4.20
CA SER A 38 3.07 -2.56 3.14
C SER A 38 2.11 -1.37 3.02
N ALA A 39 0.84 -1.54 3.40
CA ALA A 39 -0.17 -0.50 3.34
C ALA A 39 -0.12 0.48 4.53
N GLN A 40 0.26 0.02 5.71
CA GLN A 40 0.37 0.86 6.92
C GLN A 40 1.22 2.13 6.73
N PRO A 41 2.49 2.06 6.28
CA PRO A 41 3.33 3.25 6.14
C PRO A 41 2.79 4.22 5.09
N PHE A 42 2.19 3.71 4.01
CA PHE A 42 1.53 4.55 3.02
C PHE A 42 0.32 5.29 3.58
N THR A 43 -0.51 4.60 4.38
CA THR A 43 -1.68 5.22 5.02
C THR A 43 -1.26 6.29 6.03
N GLN A 44 -0.16 6.06 6.76
CA GLN A 44 0.39 7.02 7.70
C GLN A 44 0.96 8.26 7.01
N ASP A 45 1.69 8.07 5.90
CA ASP A 45 2.18 9.17 5.07
C ASP A 45 1.01 10.03 4.54
N LEU A 46 -0.08 9.41 4.09
CA LEU A 46 -1.30 10.12 3.65
C LEU A 46 -1.96 10.89 4.80
N LYS A 47 -2.03 10.30 6.01
CA LYS A 47 -2.59 10.95 7.19
C LYS A 47 -1.78 12.20 7.56
N LEU A 48 -0.45 12.10 7.59
CA LEU A 48 0.43 13.25 7.88
C LEU A 48 0.33 14.34 6.81
N ALA A 49 0.21 13.95 5.55
CA ALA A 49 0.07 14.90 4.45
C ALA A 49 -1.27 15.66 4.53
N ILE A 50 -2.38 14.99 4.84
CA ILE A 50 -3.68 15.65 4.85
C ILE A 50 -3.89 16.59 6.04
N VAL A 51 -3.24 16.32 7.18
CA VAL A 51 -3.26 17.22 8.35
C VAL A 51 -2.78 18.63 7.98
N LYS A 52 -1.82 18.76 7.06
CA LYS A 52 -1.33 20.07 6.57
C LYS A 52 -2.37 20.86 5.77
N HIS A 53 -3.43 20.19 5.31
CA HIS A 53 -4.52 20.75 4.52
C HIS A 53 -5.85 20.74 5.30
N ARG A 54 -5.78 20.58 6.62
CA ARG A 54 -6.94 20.53 7.50
C ARG A 54 -7.65 21.88 7.55
N ARG A 55 -8.89 21.91 7.03
CA ARG A 55 -9.82 23.03 7.18
C ARG A 55 -11.01 22.66 8.07
N SER A 56 -11.75 21.60 7.73
CA SER A 56 -12.90 21.09 8.50
C SER A 56 -12.66 19.72 9.14
N GLY A 57 -11.62 18.99 8.72
CA GLY A 57 -11.32 17.63 9.20
C GLY A 57 -12.12 16.52 8.52
N LEU A 58 -13.15 16.82 7.72
CA LEU A 58 -13.99 15.82 7.06
C LEU A 58 -13.20 14.89 6.12
N THR A 59 -12.21 15.43 5.41
CA THR A 59 -11.36 14.64 4.50
C THR A 59 -10.36 13.78 5.26
N GLU A 60 -9.98 14.17 6.48
CA GLU A 60 -9.15 13.35 7.37
C GLU A 60 -9.94 12.16 7.92
N SER A 61 -11.20 12.38 8.34
CA SER A 61 -12.11 11.31 8.77
C SER A 61 -12.52 10.37 7.63
N ALA A 62 -12.46 10.83 6.37
CA ALA A 62 -12.74 10.00 5.20
C ALA A 62 -11.56 9.09 4.81
N LEU A 63 -10.40 9.16 5.48
CA LEU A 63 -9.28 8.27 5.22
C LEU A 63 -9.62 6.86 5.72
N ARG A 64 -9.71 5.90 4.79
CA ARG A 64 -9.97 4.50 5.13
C ARG A 64 -8.75 3.94 5.86
N SER A 65 -9.00 3.36 7.03
CA SER A 65 -8.01 2.53 7.69
C SER A 65 -7.88 1.19 6.94
N PRO A 66 -6.68 0.64 6.75
CA PRO A 66 -6.48 -0.64 6.09
C PRO A 66 -7.01 -1.76 7.01
N GLN A 67 -8.30 -2.08 6.89
CA GLN A 67 -8.99 -2.99 7.81
C GLN A 67 -9.38 -4.32 7.19
N GLN A 68 -9.63 -4.38 5.88
CA GLN A 68 -10.12 -5.61 5.27
C GLN A 68 -9.47 -5.88 3.93
N VAL A 69 -8.72 -6.97 3.90
CA VAL A 69 -8.17 -7.56 2.70
C VAL A 69 -9.29 -8.32 2.00
N LYS A 70 -9.51 -8.02 0.71
CA LYS A 70 -10.48 -8.70 -0.13
C LYS A 70 -9.80 -9.76 -0.97
N TRP A 71 -10.34 -10.95 -0.94
CA TRP A 71 -9.94 -12.07 -1.77
C TRP A 71 -10.89 -12.21 -2.96
N GLU A 72 -10.33 -12.16 -4.17
CA GLU A 72 -11.01 -12.48 -5.42
C GLU A 72 -10.27 -13.64 -6.07
N GLY A 73 -10.69 -14.87 -5.73
CA GLY A 73 -9.99 -16.09 -6.14
C GLY A 73 -8.56 -16.12 -5.62
N ASN A 74 -7.58 -16.09 -6.52
CA ASN A 74 -6.15 -16.05 -6.18
C ASN A 74 -5.59 -14.61 -6.03
N ARG A 75 -6.44 -13.58 -6.12
CA ARG A 75 -6.02 -12.19 -6.03
C ARG A 75 -6.38 -11.63 -4.67
N CYS A 76 -5.35 -11.19 -3.95
CA CYS A 76 -5.47 -10.52 -2.66
C CYS A 76 -5.34 -9.01 -2.87
N SER A 77 -6.32 -8.21 -2.44
CA SER A 77 -6.34 -6.77 -2.64
C SER A 77 -6.77 -6.00 -1.39
N LEU A 78 -6.15 -4.84 -1.17
CA LEU A 78 -6.47 -3.97 -0.05
C LEU A 78 -6.75 -2.56 -0.58
N HIS A 79 -7.91 -2.02 -0.23
CA HIS A 79 -8.25 -0.64 -0.58
C HIS A 79 -7.62 0.31 0.43
N VAL A 80 -6.85 1.28 -0.06
CA VAL A 80 -6.21 2.32 0.75
C VAL A 80 -6.50 3.69 0.12
N GLY A 81 -6.75 4.70 0.93
CA GLY A 81 -6.98 6.07 0.49
C GLY A 81 -8.27 6.66 1.04
N PHE A 82 -8.80 7.68 0.36
CA PHE A 82 -9.95 8.45 0.81
C PHE A 82 -11.26 7.89 0.27
N ASP A 83 -12.26 7.80 1.13
CA ASP A 83 -13.62 7.48 0.74
C ASP A 83 -14.31 8.71 0.13
N MET A 84 -14.57 8.68 -1.17
CA MET A 84 -15.17 9.80 -1.89
C MET A 84 -16.56 10.14 -1.36
N ALA A 85 -17.37 9.12 -1.02
CA ALA A 85 -18.73 9.30 -0.52
C ALA A 85 -18.77 9.91 0.89
N ALA A 86 -17.78 9.59 1.73
CA ALA A 86 -17.71 10.04 3.12
C ALA A 86 -16.96 11.39 3.29
N GLY A 87 -16.68 12.12 2.21
CA GLY A 87 -15.98 13.42 2.27
C GLY A 87 -14.53 13.42 1.78
N GLY A 88 -14.13 12.39 1.02
CA GLY A 88 -12.82 12.26 0.38
C GLY A 88 -12.63 13.05 -0.92
N LEU A 89 -13.71 13.53 -1.54
CA LEU A 89 -13.68 14.35 -2.77
C LEU A 89 -12.69 15.54 -2.73
N PRO A 90 -12.58 16.33 -1.64
CA PRO A 90 -11.59 17.39 -1.51
C PRO A 90 -10.14 16.96 -1.74
N ALA A 91 -9.80 15.69 -1.49
CA ALA A 91 -8.45 15.17 -1.73
C ALA A 91 -8.06 15.23 -3.22
N ILE A 92 -9.02 15.01 -4.14
CA ILE A 92 -8.79 15.11 -5.59
C ILE A 92 -8.53 16.57 -5.99
N PHE A 93 -9.33 17.49 -5.44
CA PHE A 93 -9.18 18.92 -5.70
C PHE A 93 -7.88 19.49 -5.12
N LEU A 94 -7.39 18.93 -4.01
CA LEU A 94 -6.06 19.25 -3.49
C LEU A 94 -4.97 18.69 -4.41
N GLU A 95 -5.13 17.48 -4.93
CA GLU A 95 -4.14 16.84 -5.80
C GLU A 95 -3.97 17.56 -7.15
N TYR A 96 -5.07 17.89 -7.82
CA TYR A 96 -5.07 18.47 -9.17
C TYR A 96 -5.26 19.99 -9.19
N GLY A 97 -5.65 20.58 -8.06
CA GLY A 97 -6.03 21.99 -8.00
C GLY A 97 -7.45 22.25 -8.50
N THR A 98 -7.83 23.53 -8.44
CA THR A 98 -9.10 24.04 -8.96
C THR A 98 -8.84 25.36 -9.70
N PRO A 99 -9.78 25.91 -10.47
CA PRO A 99 -9.55 27.16 -11.18
C PRO A 99 -9.11 28.34 -10.29
N ARG A 100 -9.42 28.31 -8.99
CA ARG A 100 -9.07 29.35 -8.01
C ARG A 100 -7.93 28.97 -7.06
N MET A 101 -7.40 27.74 -7.14
CA MET A 101 -6.40 27.24 -6.19
C MET A 101 -5.39 26.34 -6.91
N SER A 102 -4.11 26.62 -6.73
CA SER A 102 -3.04 25.78 -7.29
C SER A 102 -3.04 24.36 -6.70
N ALA A 103 -2.59 23.40 -7.52
CA ALA A 103 -2.42 22.01 -7.12
C ALA A 103 -1.43 21.88 -5.96
N ARG A 104 -1.76 21.03 -5.00
CA ARG A 104 -0.91 20.66 -3.86
C ARG A 104 -0.82 19.13 -3.82
N PRO A 105 -0.05 18.53 -4.74
CA PRO A 105 -0.02 17.08 -4.89
C PRO A 105 0.63 16.41 -3.68
N PHE A 106 -0.07 15.45 -3.10
CA PHE A 106 0.41 14.65 -1.97
C PHE A 106 0.15 13.15 -2.17
N ILE A 107 -0.86 12.78 -2.96
CA ILE A 107 -1.22 11.40 -3.24
C ILE A 107 -0.26 10.78 -4.26
N ARG A 108 -0.04 11.42 -5.41
CA ARG A 108 0.87 10.88 -6.44
C ARG A 108 2.32 10.71 -5.94
N PRO A 109 2.92 11.69 -5.23
CA PRO A 109 4.24 11.50 -4.64
C PRO A 109 4.27 10.34 -3.63
N ALA A 110 3.23 10.22 -2.78
CA ALA A 110 3.12 9.13 -1.82
C ALA A 110 3.03 7.76 -2.53
N ILE A 111 2.27 7.64 -3.62
CA ILE A 111 2.19 6.40 -4.42
C ILE A 111 3.56 6.05 -5.03
N SER A 112 4.27 7.03 -5.59
CA SER A 112 5.59 6.80 -6.19
C SER A 112 6.61 6.32 -5.14
N LYS A 113 6.62 6.97 -3.97
CA LYS A 113 7.47 6.59 -2.84
C LYS A 113 7.10 5.20 -2.31
N ALA A 114 5.81 4.94 -2.11
CA ALA A 114 5.31 3.65 -1.66
C ALA A 114 5.69 2.54 -2.64
N LYS A 115 5.52 2.72 -3.96
CA LYS A 115 5.87 1.72 -4.97
C LYS A 115 7.33 1.27 -4.90
N ARG A 116 8.26 2.19 -4.59
CA ARG A 116 9.70 1.86 -4.44
C ARG A 116 9.96 0.98 -3.22
N ASN A 117 9.25 1.24 -2.11
CA ASN A 117 9.51 0.58 -0.83
C ASN A 117 8.62 -0.64 -0.59
N MET A 118 7.48 -0.75 -1.29
CA MET A 118 6.44 -1.77 -1.08
C MET A 118 6.98 -3.18 -1.29
N VAL A 119 7.80 -3.39 -2.33
CA VAL A 119 8.42 -4.70 -2.60
C VAL A 119 9.34 -5.12 -1.44
N GLN A 120 10.12 -4.18 -0.90
CA GLN A 120 11.04 -4.46 0.22
C GLN A 120 10.28 -4.73 1.52
N LEU A 121 9.21 -3.99 1.78
CA LEU A 121 8.37 -4.19 2.97
C LEU A 121 7.64 -5.53 2.92
N GLN A 122 7.13 -5.91 1.74
CA GLN A 122 6.49 -7.21 1.53
C GLN A 122 7.48 -8.35 1.69
N SER A 123 8.69 -8.24 1.12
CA SER A 123 9.72 -9.29 1.30
C SER A 123 10.18 -9.41 2.75
N GLN A 124 10.37 -8.29 3.46
CA GLN A 124 10.71 -8.29 4.89
C GLN A 124 9.62 -8.95 5.74
N ALA A 125 8.35 -8.64 5.49
CA ALA A 125 7.23 -9.25 6.20
C ALA A 125 7.17 -10.77 5.96
N LEU A 126 7.36 -11.22 4.72
CA LEU A 126 7.41 -12.65 4.41
C LEU A 126 8.61 -13.35 5.06
N HIS A 127 9.78 -12.72 5.04
CA HIS A 127 10.97 -13.24 5.73
C HIS A 127 10.79 -13.33 7.25
N ALA A 128 10.07 -12.40 7.87
CA ALA A 128 9.75 -12.47 9.30
C ALA A 128 8.87 -13.69 9.60
N ILE A 129 7.80 -13.89 8.81
CA ILE A 129 6.89 -15.04 8.94
C ILE A 129 7.66 -16.36 8.76
N MET A 130 8.59 -16.43 7.82
CA MET A 130 9.43 -17.60 7.64
C MET A 130 10.35 -17.90 8.84
N LYS A 131 10.85 -16.87 9.53
CA LYS A 131 11.67 -17.07 10.73
C LYS A 131 10.83 -17.62 11.87
N ASP A 132 9.60 -17.14 12.02
CA ASP A 132 8.66 -17.62 13.05
C ASP A 132 8.20 -19.07 12.81
N LEU A 133 8.28 -19.54 11.55
CA LEU A 133 7.96 -20.92 11.14
C LEU A 133 9.14 -21.89 11.25
N LYS A 134 10.38 -21.40 11.44
CA LYS A 134 11.53 -22.28 11.67
C LYS A 134 11.52 -22.76 13.13
N PRO A 135 11.51 -24.08 13.39
CA PRO A 135 11.62 -24.63 14.74
C PRO A 135 13.00 -24.36 15.36
#